data_AF-A0A3C1BMY2-F1
#
_entry.id   AF-A0A3C1BMY2-F1
#
_cell.length_a   1.000
_cell.length_b   1.000
_cell.length_c   1.000
_cell.angle_alpha   90.00
_cell.angle_beta   90.00
_cell.angle_gamma   90.00
#
_symmetry.space_group_name_H-M   'P 1'
#
loop_
_entity.id
_entity.type
_entity.pdbx_description
1 polymer ?
#
loop_
_entity_poly.entity_id
_entity_poly.type
_entity_poly.pdbx_seq_one_letter_code
_entity_poly.pdbx_strand_id
1 'polypeptide(L)'
;MTTPLMPKATAVWLIDNTALTFDQIALFCGLHPLEVKGIANGDVAQGIKGMDPISSGQLTRSEIERCQEDPTTELQIADSKRDIPVGKPRKTTKYTPLSKRQERPDAIAWLVRNHAELRDSEISKLVGTTKPTIQSIRDRSHWNISNITPTDPVTLGLCTQIELDEIVAKAAIREERRLAKLAKEQGNTGEVLKDATETTAIGATPDAGLITSGSTDLGDAPAPAGTASEAEEDAAEPRNLDDLRPEDVFGN
;
A
#
# COMPACT_ATOMS: atom_id res chain seq x y z
N MET A 1 35.71 22.09 13.07
CA MET A 1 34.81 22.47 14.16
C MET A 1 33.41 22.03 13.78
N THR A 2 32.79 21.19 14.60
CA THR A 2 31.42 20.73 14.37
C THR A 2 30.48 21.88 14.69
N THR A 3 29.57 22.22 13.78
CA THR A 3 28.56 23.26 13.98
C THR A 3 27.24 22.63 14.46
N PRO A 4 26.45 23.33 15.28
CA PRO A 4 25.15 22.86 15.72
C PRO A 4 24.20 22.70 14.52
N LEU A 5 23.25 21.77 14.62
CA LEU A 5 22.34 21.42 13.52
C LEU A 5 21.51 22.62 13.00
N MET A 6 21.17 23.56 13.89
CA MET A 6 20.35 24.74 13.59
C MET A 6 21.00 26.01 14.16
N PRO A 7 22.08 26.52 13.54
CA PRO A 7 22.97 27.50 14.15
C PRO A 7 22.30 28.82 14.51
N LYS A 8 21.40 29.34 13.66
CA LYS A 8 20.67 30.60 13.94
C LYS A 8 19.66 30.44 15.08
N ALA A 9 18.92 29.33 15.12
CA ALA A 9 17.94 29.07 16.17
C ALA A 9 18.62 28.79 17.52
N THR A 10 19.76 28.11 17.50
CA THR A 10 20.59 27.89 18.69
C THR A 10 21.22 29.19 19.18
N ALA A 11 21.69 30.07 18.29
CA ALA A 11 22.19 31.40 18.67
C ALA A 11 21.13 32.26 19.36
N VAL A 12 19.90 32.32 18.83
CA VAL A 12 18.77 33.02 19.48
C VAL A 12 18.56 32.51 20.91
N TRP A 13 18.52 31.18 21.09
CA TRP A 13 18.32 30.60 22.41
C TRP A 13 19.49 30.90 23.37
N LEU A 14 20.74 30.81 22.90
CA LEU A 14 21.92 31.08 23.72
C LEU A 14 21.97 32.55 24.16
N ILE A 15 21.66 33.51 23.28
CA ILE A 15 21.62 34.94 23.61
C ILE A 15 20.58 35.21 24.72
N ASP A 16 19.40 34.60 24.64
CA ASP A 16 18.30 34.87 25.57
C ASP A 16 18.45 34.16 26.94
N ASN A 17 19.15 33.02 26.97
CA ASN A 17 19.16 32.11 28.14
C ASN A 17 20.53 31.98 28.82
N THR A 18 21.58 32.61 28.30
CA THR A 18 22.95 32.50 28.83
C THR A 18 23.65 33.85 28.87
N ALA A 19 24.67 33.98 29.73
CA ALA A 19 25.52 35.16 29.83
C ALA A 19 26.80 35.05 28.97
N LEU A 20 26.78 34.23 27.91
CA LEU A 20 27.93 34.01 27.04
C LEU A 20 28.23 35.24 26.19
N THR A 21 29.51 35.42 25.83
CA THR A 21 29.90 36.52 24.93
C THR A 21 29.43 36.26 23.50
N PHE A 22 29.21 37.33 22.73
CA PHE A 22 28.80 37.20 21.33
C PHE A 22 29.84 36.47 20.48
N ASP A 23 31.13 36.59 20.83
CA ASP A 23 32.22 35.90 20.13
C ASP A 23 32.21 34.39 20.42
N GLN A 24 31.94 33.97 21.66
CA GLN A 24 31.76 32.55 22.00
C GLN A 24 30.57 31.92 21.26
N ILE A 25 29.43 32.63 21.21
CA ILE A 25 28.24 32.17 20.49
C ILE A 25 28.49 32.09 18.99
N ALA A 26 29.21 33.09 18.43
CA ALA A 26 29.60 33.13 17.03
C ALA A 26 30.49 31.95 16.64
N LEU A 27 31.52 31.66 17.45
CA LEU A 27 32.42 30.53 17.24
C LEU A 27 31.67 29.19 17.31
N PHE A 28 30.81 29.02 18.32
CA PHE A 28 30.03 27.79 18.49
C PHE A 28 29.06 27.54 17.32
N CYS A 29 28.29 28.56 16.94
CA CYS A 29 27.30 28.46 15.86
C CYS A 29 27.91 28.55 14.45
N GLY A 30 29.21 28.86 14.33
CA GLY A 30 29.86 29.11 13.04
C GLY A 30 29.31 30.34 12.31
N LEU A 31 28.86 31.35 13.06
CA LEU A 31 28.31 32.60 12.54
C LEU A 31 29.31 33.74 12.76
N HIS A 32 29.17 34.83 12.02
CA HIS A 32 29.99 36.02 12.27
C HIS A 32 29.48 36.77 13.53
N PRO A 33 30.35 37.36 14.38
CA PRO A 33 29.92 38.11 15.56
C PRO A 33 28.92 39.25 15.28
N LEU A 34 28.99 39.85 14.09
CA LEU A 34 28.00 40.86 13.65
C LEU A 34 26.61 40.28 13.44
N GLU A 35 26.50 39.03 12.97
CA GLU A 35 25.21 38.35 12.84
C GLU A 35 24.63 38.05 14.22
N VAL A 36 25.45 37.60 15.17
CA VAL A 36 25.02 37.35 16.56
C VAL A 36 24.53 38.65 17.22
N LYS A 37 25.23 39.77 17.01
CA LYS A 37 24.77 41.10 17.46
C LYS A 37 23.46 41.51 16.78
N GLY A 38 23.32 41.28 15.48
CA GLY A 38 22.07 41.52 14.75
C GLY A 38 20.91 40.63 15.21
N ILE A 39 21.20 39.42 15.69
CA ILE A 39 20.19 38.53 16.32
C ILE A 39 19.79 39.08 17.68
N ALA A 40 20.77 39.51 18.51
CA ALA A 40 20.50 40.10 19.82
C ALA A 40 19.68 41.40 19.73
N ASN A 41 19.89 42.19 18.67
CA ASN A 41 19.10 43.39 18.38
C ASN A 41 17.72 43.08 17.78
N GLY A 42 17.46 41.84 17.38
CA GLY A 42 16.21 41.43 16.75
C GLY A 42 16.08 41.78 15.27
N ASP A 43 17.17 42.04 14.54
CA ASP A 43 17.15 42.42 13.12
C ASP A 43 17.24 41.22 12.16
N VAL A 44 18.07 40.22 12.48
CA VAL A 44 18.48 39.15 11.52
C VAL A 44 17.64 37.86 11.65
N ALA A 45 16.98 37.64 12.79
CA ALA A 45 16.27 36.39 13.11
C ALA A 45 14.81 36.60 13.52
N GLN A 46 14.16 37.65 13.01
CA GLN A 46 12.74 37.90 13.26
C GLN A 46 11.89 36.69 12.84
N GLY A 47 11.20 36.07 13.80
CA GLY A 47 10.33 34.90 13.57
C GLY A 47 11.00 33.54 13.73
N ILE A 48 12.31 33.46 14.00
CA ILE A 48 12.97 32.18 14.31
C ILE A 48 12.76 31.86 15.78
N LYS A 49 12.07 30.75 16.08
CA LYS A 49 11.94 30.25 17.45
C LYS A 49 13.26 29.66 17.92
N GLY A 50 13.78 30.17 19.04
CA GLY A 50 14.99 29.64 19.69
C GLY A 50 14.86 28.14 19.99
N MET A 51 15.89 27.38 19.64
CA MET A 51 15.97 25.94 19.90
C MET A 51 17.01 25.65 20.96
N ASP A 52 16.59 24.98 22.03
CA ASP A 52 17.46 24.62 23.15
C ASP A 52 18.53 23.58 22.74
N PRO A 53 19.84 23.95 22.77
CA PRO A 53 20.94 23.04 22.48
C PRO A 53 21.13 21.95 23.54
N ILE A 54 20.62 22.15 24.76
CA ILE A 54 20.69 21.17 25.86
C ILE A 54 19.66 20.07 25.62
N SER A 55 18.41 20.44 25.32
CA SER A 55 17.34 19.51 25.00
C SER A 55 17.64 18.67 23.74
N SER A 56 18.32 19.26 22.75
CA SER A 56 18.79 18.54 21.56
C SER A 56 20.03 17.66 21.80
N GLY A 57 20.63 17.73 23.00
CA GLY A 57 21.81 16.96 23.37
C GLY A 57 23.11 17.41 22.71
N GLN A 58 23.14 18.63 22.15
CA GLN A 58 24.32 19.21 21.50
C GLN A 58 25.23 19.95 22.49
N LEU A 59 24.68 20.46 23.59
CA LEU A 59 25.43 21.06 24.70
C LEU A 59 25.04 20.45 26.04
N THR A 60 25.97 20.48 26.99
CA THR A 60 25.67 20.15 28.39
C THR A 60 25.54 21.42 29.21
N ARG A 61 24.76 21.36 30.30
CA ARG A 61 24.60 22.49 31.22
C ARG A 61 25.93 22.90 31.84
N SER A 62 26.74 21.91 32.23
CA SER A 62 28.07 22.13 32.82
C SER A 62 29.04 22.84 31.88
N GLU A 63 28.93 22.58 30.57
CA GLU A 63 29.77 23.26 29.57
C GLU A 63 29.40 24.74 29.43
N ILE A 64 28.10 25.06 29.48
CA ILE A 64 27.62 26.45 29.44
C ILE A 64 28.09 27.21 30.70
N GLU A 65 28.02 26.60 31.88
CA GLU A 65 28.48 27.22 33.13
C GLU A 65 29.99 27.49 33.09
N ARG A 66 30.80 26.54 32.60
CA ARG A 66 32.25 26.71 32.41
C ARG A 66 32.58 27.91 31.51
N CYS A 67 31.88 28.05 30.39
CA CYS A 67 32.10 29.14 29.44
C CYS A 67 31.51 30.49 29.90
N GLN A 68 30.58 30.49 30.85
CA GLN A 68 30.07 31.74 31.46
C GLN A 68 31.06 32.34 32.45
N GLU A 69 31.84 31.51 33.15
CA GLU A 69 32.87 31.96 34.09
C GLU A 69 34.12 32.51 33.40
N ASP A 70 34.44 32.00 32.21
CA ASP A 70 35.60 32.43 31.42
C ASP A 70 35.23 32.82 29.98
N PRO A 71 35.31 34.11 29.61
CA PRO A 71 34.99 34.60 28.27
C PRO A 71 35.98 34.15 27.19
N THR A 72 37.16 33.63 27.57
CA THR A 72 38.19 33.16 26.61
C THR A 72 38.02 31.70 26.22
N THR A 73 37.20 30.94 26.95
CA THR A 73 36.99 29.52 26.71
C THR A 73 35.95 29.29 25.60
N GLU A 74 36.24 28.36 24.69
CA GLU A 74 35.37 28.00 23.55
C GLU A 74 34.41 26.85 23.91
N LEU A 75 33.13 27.00 23.53
CA LEU A 75 32.10 25.97 23.70
C LEU A 75 32.37 24.78 22.77
N GLN A 76 32.33 23.56 23.32
CA GLN A 76 32.45 22.33 22.54
C GLN A 76 31.12 21.60 22.44
N ILE A 77 30.80 21.09 21.25
CA ILE A 77 29.62 20.23 21.05
C ILE A 77 29.83 18.93 21.81
N ALA A 78 28.82 18.53 22.59
CA ALA A 78 28.81 17.28 23.30
C ALA A 78 28.67 16.11 22.31
N ASP A 79 29.49 15.07 22.49
CA ASP A 79 29.38 13.84 21.71
C ASP A 79 28.00 13.21 21.95
N SER A 80 27.19 13.18 20.89
CA SER A 80 25.84 12.62 20.95
C SER A 80 25.89 11.14 21.29
N LYS A 81 25.45 10.77 22.51
CA LYS A 81 25.47 9.38 23.02
C LYS A 81 24.46 8.44 22.34
N ARG A 82 23.73 8.91 21.33
CA ARG A 82 22.74 8.14 20.57
C ARG A 82 23.28 7.78 19.20
N ASP A 83 23.83 6.57 19.10
CA ASP A 83 24.02 5.89 17.83
C ASP A 83 22.63 5.52 17.30
N ILE A 84 22.03 6.42 16.50
CA ILE A 84 20.79 6.13 15.79
C ILE A 84 21.18 5.28 14.58
N PRO A 85 20.81 4.00 14.52
CA PRO A 85 21.11 3.18 13.35
C PRO A 85 20.46 3.84 12.15
N VAL A 86 21.25 4.08 11.09
CA VAL A 86 20.75 4.68 9.86
C VAL A 86 19.54 3.90 9.37
N GLY A 87 18.36 4.52 9.43
CA GLY A 87 17.11 3.88 9.04
C GLY A 87 17.22 3.37 7.62
N LYS A 88 17.03 2.06 7.42
CA LYS A 88 17.12 1.44 6.09
C LYS A 88 16.16 2.17 5.15
N PRO A 89 16.62 2.67 3.98
CA PRO A 89 15.76 3.42 3.08
C PRO A 89 14.53 2.58 2.74
N ARG A 90 13.34 3.17 2.93
CA ARG A 90 12.08 2.50 2.57
C ARG A 90 12.14 2.21 1.08
N LYS A 91 11.96 0.95 0.69
CA LYS A 91 11.89 0.53 -0.71
C LYS A 91 10.65 1.19 -1.33
N THR A 92 10.82 2.34 -1.96
CA THR A 92 9.78 2.99 -2.75
C THR A 92 9.62 2.24 -4.07
N THR A 93 8.40 2.21 -4.60
CA THR A 93 8.16 1.68 -5.94
C THR A 93 8.99 2.48 -6.95
N LYS A 94 9.76 1.78 -7.78
CA LYS A 94 10.55 2.40 -8.87
C LYS A 94 9.58 3.15 -9.80
N TYR A 95 9.85 4.42 -10.07
CA TYR A 95 9.03 5.21 -11.00
C TYR A 95 9.18 4.63 -12.42
N THR A 96 8.06 4.23 -13.03
CA THR A 96 8.05 3.79 -14.44
C THR A 96 7.89 5.00 -15.37
N PRO A 97 8.85 5.23 -16.30
CA PRO A 97 8.79 6.35 -17.23
C PRO A 97 7.58 6.23 -18.17
N LEU A 98 7.07 7.37 -18.66
CA LEU A 98 5.85 7.47 -19.45
C LEU A 98 5.86 6.55 -20.69
N SER A 99 7.00 6.48 -21.39
CA SER A 99 7.17 5.62 -22.57
C SER A 99 6.89 4.15 -22.28
N LYS A 100 7.27 3.67 -21.09
CA LYS A 100 7.06 2.27 -20.68
C LYS A 100 5.67 2.02 -20.08
N ARG A 101 4.81 3.05 -19.94
CA ARG A 101 3.49 2.87 -19.33
C ARG A 101 2.49 2.18 -20.25
N GLN A 102 2.64 2.37 -21.55
CA GLN A 102 1.79 1.72 -22.57
C GLN A 102 2.05 0.22 -22.64
N GLU A 103 3.27 -0.21 -22.33
CA GLU A 103 3.69 -1.63 -22.30
C GLU A 103 3.28 -2.36 -21.01
N ARG A 104 2.74 -1.66 -20.00
CA ARG A 104 2.36 -2.27 -18.71
C ARG A 104 1.18 -3.25 -18.83
N PRO A 105 0.11 -2.94 -19.58
CA PRO A 105 -0.98 -3.89 -19.80
C PRO A 105 -0.52 -5.17 -20.51
N ASP A 106 0.41 -5.05 -21.45
CA ASP A 106 1.04 -6.18 -22.17
C ASP A 106 1.80 -7.11 -21.23
N ALA A 107 2.64 -6.53 -20.36
CA ALA A 107 3.34 -7.24 -19.30
C ALA A 107 2.40 -7.95 -18.32
N ILE A 108 1.33 -7.28 -17.89
CA ILE A 108 0.36 -7.87 -16.96
C ILE A 108 -0.39 -9.03 -17.63
N ALA A 109 -0.78 -8.87 -18.89
CA ALA A 109 -1.47 -9.92 -19.63
C ALA A 109 -0.58 -11.16 -19.81
N TRP A 110 0.73 -10.99 -19.99
CA TRP A 110 1.68 -12.09 -20.02
C TRP A 110 1.82 -12.77 -18.65
N LEU A 111 1.94 -12.01 -17.57
CA LEU A 111 2.05 -12.55 -16.21
C LEU A 111 0.80 -13.34 -15.81
N VAL A 112 -0.39 -12.81 -16.09
CA VAL A 112 -1.66 -13.49 -15.78
C VAL A 112 -1.82 -14.77 -16.59
N ARG A 113 -1.35 -14.80 -17.84
CA ARG A 113 -1.42 -15.98 -18.71
C ARG A 113 -0.43 -17.08 -18.32
N ASN A 114 0.83 -16.72 -18.07
CA ASN A 114 1.91 -17.70 -17.85
C ASN A 114 2.08 -18.07 -16.37
N HIS A 115 1.77 -17.15 -15.46
CA HIS A 115 1.99 -17.33 -14.02
C HIS A 115 0.71 -16.99 -13.23
N ALA A 116 -0.32 -17.82 -13.37
CA ALA A 116 -1.58 -17.68 -12.65
C ALA A 116 -1.44 -17.81 -11.11
N GLU A 117 -0.31 -18.36 -10.63
CA GLU A 117 0.04 -18.52 -9.22
C GLU A 117 0.44 -17.20 -8.53
N LEU A 118 0.72 -16.15 -9.30
CA LEU A 118 1.12 -14.86 -8.78
C LEU A 118 -0.06 -14.10 -8.17
N ARG A 119 0.16 -13.51 -6.99
CA ARG A 119 -0.82 -12.59 -6.38
C ARG A 119 -0.74 -11.21 -7.03
N ASP A 120 -1.86 -10.51 -7.11
CA ASP A 120 -1.89 -9.14 -7.67
C ASP A 120 -0.96 -8.16 -6.93
N SER A 121 -0.68 -8.40 -5.64
CA SER A 121 0.29 -7.61 -4.87
C SER A 121 1.73 -7.82 -5.35
N GLU A 122 2.05 -8.96 -5.93
CA GLU A 122 3.36 -9.30 -6.46
C GLU A 122 3.51 -8.72 -7.88
N ILE A 123 2.47 -8.87 -8.71
CA ILE A 123 2.38 -8.23 -10.04
C ILE A 123 2.50 -6.70 -9.91
N SER A 124 1.82 -6.11 -8.92
CA SER A 124 1.89 -4.67 -8.62
C SER A 124 3.31 -4.20 -8.28
N LYS A 125 4.08 -5.02 -7.56
CA LYS A 125 5.49 -4.72 -7.21
C LYS A 125 6.44 -4.87 -8.40
N LEU A 126 6.21 -5.87 -9.27
CA LEU A 126 7.03 -6.14 -10.45
C LEU A 126 6.85 -5.07 -11.54
N VAL A 127 5.60 -4.78 -11.90
CA VAL A 127 5.25 -3.90 -13.03
C VAL A 127 5.07 -2.43 -12.57
N GLY A 128 5.00 -2.20 -11.26
CA GLY A 128 4.75 -0.88 -10.68
C GLY A 128 3.34 -0.38 -10.95
N THR A 129 2.34 -1.26 -11.01
CA THR A 129 0.93 -0.95 -11.32
C THR A 129 -0.01 -1.05 -10.13
N THR A 130 -1.26 -0.61 -10.31
CA THR A 130 -2.30 -0.68 -9.30
C THR A 130 -3.14 -1.95 -9.46
N LYS A 131 -3.64 -2.48 -8.33
CA LYS A 131 -4.54 -3.64 -8.29
C LYS A 131 -5.78 -3.54 -9.20
N PRO A 132 -6.52 -2.41 -9.25
CA PRO A 132 -7.68 -2.30 -10.15
C PRO A 132 -7.29 -2.49 -11.62
N THR A 133 -6.14 -1.97 -12.05
CA THR A 133 -5.67 -2.17 -13.44
C THR A 133 -5.37 -3.64 -13.73
N ILE A 134 -4.77 -4.37 -12.77
CA ILE A 134 -4.52 -5.82 -12.92
C ILE A 134 -5.85 -6.56 -13.05
N GLN A 135 -6.83 -6.22 -12.22
CA GLN A 135 -8.15 -6.84 -12.25
C GLN A 135 -8.89 -6.57 -13.57
N SER A 136 -8.86 -5.33 -14.08
CA SER A 136 -9.46 -5.01 -15.39
C SER A 136 -8.85 -5.80 -16.55
N ILE A 137 -7.56 -6.15 -16.47
CA ILE A 137 -6.92 -6.96 -17.51
C ILE A 137 -7.30 -8.44 -17.36
N ARG A 138 -7.39 -8.94 -16.13
CA ARG A 138 -7.87 -10.30 -15.82
C ARG A 138 -9.31 -10.50 -16.31
N ASP A 139 -10.16 -9.52 -16.03
CA ASP A 139 -11.59 -9.51 -16.40
C ASP A 139 -11.82 -9.05 -17.86
N ARG A 140 -10.75 -8.73 -18.58
CA ARG A 140 -10.79 -8.25 -19.98
C ARG A 140 -11.64 -6.97 -20.17
N SER A 141 -11.82 -6.19 -19.11
CA SER A 141 -12.58 -4.93 -19.09
C SER A 141 -11.72 -3.67 -19.25
N HIS A 142 -10.42 -3.84 -19.53
CA HIS A 142 -9.54 -2.71 -19.85
C HIS A 142 -9.96 -2.07 -21.18
N TRP A 143 -10.00 -0.74 -21.24
CA TRP A 143 -10.44 0.01 -22.43
C TRP A 143 -9.68 -0.35 -23.71
N ASN A 144 -8.40 -0.74 -23.60
CA ASN A 144 -7.55 -1.11 -24.72
C ASN A 144 -7.35 -2.63 -24.90
N ILE A 145 -8.26 -3.48 -24.38
CA ILE A 145 -8.05 -4.93 -24.33
C ILE A 145 -7.80 -5.58 -25.70
N SER A 146 -8.38 -5.03 -26.77
CA SER A 146 -8.25 -5.56 -28.13
C SER A 146 -6.84 -5.42 -28.70
N ASN A 147 -6.07 -4.43 -28.24
CA ASN A 147 -4.72 -4.15 -28.75
C ASN A 147 -3.61 -4.67 -27.83
N ILE A 148 -3.95 -5.28 -26.69
CA ILE A 148 -2.97 -5.80 -25.73
C ILE A 148 -2.34 -7.07 -26.29
N THR A 149 -1.00 -7.07 -26.40
CA THR A 149 -0.19 -8.20 -26.84
C THR A 149 0.63 -8.73 -25.67
N PRO A 150 0.39 -9.96 -25.20
CA PRO A 150 1.07 -10.46 -24.01
C PRO A 150 2.56 -10.66 -24.24
N THR A 151 3.36 -9.76 -23.66
CA THR A 151 4.82 -9.68 -23.82
C THR A 151 5.50 -9.78 -22.46
N ASP A 152 6.67 -10.43 -22.42
CA ASP A 152 7.39 -10.69 -21.18
C ASP A 152 7.88 -9.37 -20.50
N PRO A 153 7.56 -9.12 -19.22
CA PRO A 153 7.98 -7.91 -18.50
C PRO A 153 9.50 -7.71 -18.41
N VAL A 154 10.32 -8.76 -18.53
CA VAL A 154 11.79 -8.65 -18.54
C VAL A 154 12.26 -8.07 -19.86
N THR A 155 11.66 -8.50 -20.98
CA THR A 155 11.99 -7.97 -22.32
C THR A 155 11.62 -6.50 -22.47
N LEU A 156 10.54 -6.08 -21.80
CA LEU A 156 10.11 -4.68 -21.70
C LEU A 156 10.96 -3.85 -20.72
N GLY A 157 11.84 -4.51 -19.96
CA GLY A 157 12.69 -3.91 -18.93
C GLY A 157 11.89 -3.25 -17.81
N LEU A 158 10.78 -3.87 -17.41
CA LEU A 158 9.95 -3.47 -16.27
C LEU A 158 10.42 -4.15 -14.99
N CYS A 159 10.83 -5.42 -15.08
CA CYS A 159 11.48 -6.17 -14.01
C CYS A 159 12.82 -6.75 -14.48
N THR A 160 13.65 -7.14 -13.51
CA THR A 160 14.85 -7.94 -13.78
C THR A 160 14.52 -9.42 -13.76
N GLN A 161 15.30 -10.24 -14.48
CA GLN A 161 15.14 -11.71 -14.48
C GLN A 161 15.17 -12.27 -13.05
N ILE A 162 16.12 -11.79 -12.24
CA ILE A 162 16.30 -12.21 -10.85
C ILE A 162 15.04 -11.91 -10.01
N GLU A 163 14.46 -10.72 -10.15
CA GLU A 163 13.24 -10.34 -9.44
C GLU A 163 12.03 -11.21 -9.85
N LEU A 164 11.92 -11.57 -11.13
CA LEU A 164 10.84 -12.43 -11.62
C LEU A 164 10.99 -13.85 -11.06
N ASP A 165 12.18 -14.45 -11.19
CA ASP A 165 12.45 -15.82 -10.73
C ASP A 165 12.26 -15.96 -9.22
N GLU A 166 12.71 -14.97 -8.43
CA GLU A 166 12.51 -14.95 -6.98
C GLU A 166 11.03 -14.97 -6.58
N ILE A 167 10.19 -14.22 -7.30
CA ILE A 167 8.77 -14.10 -6.99
C ILE A 167 8.02 -15.34 -7.45
N VAL A 168 8.35 -15.89 -8.62
CA VAL A 168 7.78 -17.14 -9.13
C VAL A 168 8.12 -18.30 -8.20
N ALA A 169 9.37 -18.43 -7.75
CA ALA A 169 9.76 -19.48 -6.80
C ALA A 169 8.98 -19.37 -5.47
N LYS A 170 8.79 -18.13 -4.96
CA LYS A 170 7.99 -17.89 -3.75
C LYS A 170 6.50 -18.19 -3.96
N ALA A 171 5.98 -17.96 -5.16
CA ALA A 171 4.59 -18.24 -5.51
C ALA A 171 4.35 -19.75 -5.67
N ALA A 172 5.25 -20.47 -6.33
CA ALA A 172 5.16 -21.92 -6.50
C ALA A 172 5.12 -22.66 -5.14
N ILE A 173 6.04 -22.34 -4.23
CA ILE A 173 6.05 -22.91 -2.87
C ILE A 173 4.74 -22.60 -2.12
N ARG A 174 4.16 -21.43 -2.34
CA ARG A 174 2.89 -21.04 -1.71
C ARG A 174 1.73 -21.82 -2.30
N GLU A 175 1.70 -22.01 -3.62
CA GLU A 175 0.65 -22.74 -4.31
C GLU A 175 0.69 -24.22 -3.95
N GLU A 176 1.87 -24.84 -3.91
CA GLU A 176 2.04 -26.21 -3.40
C GLU A 176 1.48 -26.37 -1.99
N ARG A 177 1.77 -25.42 -1.09
CA ARG A 177 1.21 -25.41 0.27
C ARG A 177 -0.31 -25.25 0.27
N ARG A 178 -0.86 -24.44 -0.65
CA ARG A 178 -2.31 -24.25 -0.80
C ARG A 178 -2.97 -25.54 -1.26
N LEU A 179 -2.41 -26.20 -2.27
CA LEU A 179 -2.89 -27.48 -2.80
C LEU A 179 -2.79 -28.60 -1.74
N ALA A 180 -1.68 -28.69 -1.01
CA ALA A 180 -1.52 -29.66 0.07
C ALA A 180 -2.53 -29.45 1.22
N LYS A 181 -2.92 -28.20 1.51
CA LYS A 181 -3.96 -27.88 2.48
C LYS A 181 -5.34 -28.29 1.97
N LEU A 182 -5.67 -27.96 0.73
CA LEU A 182 -6.94 -28.36 0.10
C LEU A 182 -7.09 -29.89 0.02
N ALA A 183 -6.01 -30.62 -0.30
CA ALA A 183 -6.03 -32.08 -0.31
C ALA A 183 -6.30 -32.69 1.08
N LYS A 184 -5.76 -32.09 2.16
CA LYS A 184 -6.05 -32.52 3.54
C LYS A 184 -7.49 -32.21 3.95
N GLU A 185 -8.03 -31.07 3.54
CA GLU A 185 -9.43 -30.69 3.80
C GLU A 185 -10.42 -31.59 3.03
N GLN A 186 -10.10 -31.95 1.79
CA GLN A 186 -10.87 -32.91 0.99
C GLN A 186 -10.80 -34.34 1.55
N GLY A 187 -9.64 -34.78 2.02
CA GLY A 187 -9.49 -36.07 2.70
C GLY A 187 -10.28 -36.17 4.02
N ASN A 188 -10.53 -35.04 4.69
CA ASN A 188 -11.32 -34.99 5.92
C ASN A 188 -12.84 -34.86 5.66
N THR A 189 -13.25 -34.50 4.45
CA THR A 189 -14.68 -34.41 4.05
C THR A 189 -15.18 -35.63 3.28
N GLY A 190 -14.30 -36.59 2.96
CA GLY A 190 -14.58 -37.77 2.14
C GLY A 190 -14.67 -39.10 2.89
N GLU A 191 -15.08 -39.14 4.16
CA GLU A 191 -15.37 -40.40 4.87
C GLU A 191 -16.87 -40.66 5.01
N VAL A 192 -17.64 -40.69 3.92
CA VAL A 192 -18.82 -41.58 3.81
C VAL A 192 -19.21 -41.82 2.33
N LEU A 193 -18.47 -42.67 1.61
CA LEU A 193 -19.08 -43.50 0.56
C LEU A 193 -18.16 -44.69 0.29
N LYS A 194 -18.47 -45.82 0.91
CA LYS A 194 -17.81 -47.11 0.67
C LYS A 194 -18.33 -47.72 -0.65
N ASP A 195 -17.47 -48.49 -1.28
CA ASP A 195 -17.64 -49.10 -2.60
C ASP A 195 -18.90 -49.98 -2.73
N ALA A 196 -19.45 -50.03 -3.96
CA ALA A 196 -20.67 -50.72 -4.36
C ALA A 196 -20.66 -52.28 -4.23
N THR A 197 -19.72 -52.86 -3.48
CA THR A 197 -19.57 -54.31 -3.32
C THR A 197 -20.37 -54.90 -2.15
N GLU A 198 -20.93 -54.08 -1.26
CA GLU A 198 -21.69 -54.55 -0.08
C GLU A 198 -23.21 -54.71 -0.31
N THR A 199 -23.75 -54.34 -1.48
CA THR A 199 -25.22 -54.42 -1.75
C THR A 199 -25.66 -55.75 -2.39
N THR A 200 -24.75 -56.65 -2.78
CA THR A 200 -25.10 -57.90 -3.52
C THR A 200 -24.93 -59.18 -2.68
N ALA A 201 -25.15 -59.13 -1.37
CA ALA A 201 -24.95 -60.30 -0.49
C ALA A 201 -26.16 -60.69 0.40
N ILE A 202 -27.36 -60.11 0.21
CA ILE A 202 -28.56 -60.60 0.91
C ILE A 202 -29.75 -60.66 -0.05
N GLY A 203 -30.13 -61.89 -0.42
CA GLY A 203 -31.52 -62.24 -0.71
C GLY A 203 -31.92 -62.37 -2.17
N ALA A 204 -31.54 -63.48 -2.80
CA ALA A 204 -32.26 -63.99 -3.96
C ALA A 204 -33.53 -64.75 -3.52
N THR A 205 -34.70 -64.33 -4.00
CA THR A 205 -35.81 -65.22 -4.39
C THR A 205 -36.57 -64.58 -5.55
N PRO A 206 -36.68 -65.24 -6.71
CA PRO A 206 -37.52 -64.79 -7.81
C PRO A 206 -38.91 -65.41 -7.67
N ASP A 207 -39.97 -64.61 -7.73
CA ASP A 207 -41.29 -65.13 -8.08
C ASP A 207 -41.97 -64.22 -9.11
N ALA A 208 -42.55 -64.88 -10.10
CA ALA A 208 -43.09 -64.31 -11.32
C ALA A 208 -44.58 -64.00 -11.13
N GLY A 209 -45.04 -62.87 -11.66
CA GLY A 209 -46.47 -62.51 -11.62
C GLY A 209 -46.82 -61.39 -12.59
N LEU A 210 -47.22 -61.80 -13.79
CA LEU A 210 -47.74 -60.99 -14.90
C LEU A 210 -49.20 -60.58 -14.62
N ILE A 211 -49.58 -59.30 -14.80
CA ILE A 211 -50.91 -58.83 -15.31
C ILE A 211 -50.82 -57.34 -15.71
N THR A 212 -50.81 -56.96 -16.99
CA THR A 212 -51.91 -56.64 -17.93
C THR A 212 -52.89 -55.50 -17.56
N SER A 213 -52.68 -54.35 -18.23
CA SER A 213 -53.58 -53.43 -18.97
C SER A 213 -54.85 -52.73 -18.38
N GLY A 214 -55.00 -51.46 -18.80
CA GLY A 214 -56.25 -50.68 -18.95
C GLY A 214 -56.57 -49.73 -17.78
N SER A 215 -57.00 -48.47 -17.92
CA SER A 215 -57.46 -47.64 -19.05
C SER A 215 -57.65 -46.17 -18.57
N THR A 216 -57.32 -45.20 -19.44
CA THR A 216 -57.91 -43.86 -19.66
C THR A 216 -58.70 -43.11 -18.56
N ASP A 217 -58.36 -41.83 -18.33
CA ASP A 217 -59.32 -40.72 -18.53
C ASP A 217 -58.62 -39.36 -18.79
N LEU A 218 -59.32 -38.48 -19.50
CA LEU A 218 -58.96 -37.22 -20.14
C LEU A 218 -58.88 -36.00 -19.21
N GLY A 219 -58.22 -34.95 -19.73
CA GLY A 219 -58.46 -33.53 -19.40
C GLY A 219 -57.38 -32.93 -18.50
N ASP A 220 -56.90 -31.71 -18.66
CA ASP A 220 -57.21 -30.58 -19.54
C ASP A 220 -56.04 -29.61 -19.32
N ALA A 221 -55.58 -28.95 -20.38
CA ALA A 221 -54.54 -27.93 -20.29
C ALA A 221 -55.20 -26.55 -20.19
N PRO A 222 -54.66 -25.64 -19.37
CA PRO A 222 -54.47 -24.30 -19.92
C PRO A 222 -53.13 -23.64 -19.58
N ALA A 223 -52.73 -22.81 -20.53
CA ALA A 223 -51.60 -21.89 -20.51
C ALA A 223 -51.73 -20.83 -19.39
N PRO A 224 -50.61 -20.21 -18.96
CA PRO A 224 -50.63 -19.15 -17.94
C PRO A 224 -50.95 -17.78 -18.56
N ALA A 225 -51.94 -17.09 -18.00
CA ALA A 225 -52.19 -15.67 -18.25
C ALA A 225 -52.50 -14.92 -16.93
N GLY A 226 -51.75 -13.84 -16.71
CA GLY A 226 -52.14 -12.67 -15.92
C GLY A 226 -51.86 -12.72 -14.41
N THR A 227 -51.09 -11.76 -13.89
CA THR A 227 -51.67 -10.46 -13.48
C THR A 227 -50.57 -9.46 -13.11
N ALA A 228 -50.82 -8.22 -13.49
CA ALA A 228 -50.04 -7.04 -13.15
C ALA A 228 -50.18 -6.72 -11.66
N SER A 229 -49.08 -6.31 -11.03
CA SER A 229 -49.10 -5.47 -9.84
C SER A 229 -48.25 -4.24 -10.12
N GLU A 230 -48.93 -3.12 -10.30
CA GLU A 230 -48.40 -1.77 -10.21
C GLU A 230 -47.95 -1.55 -8.74
N ALA A 231 -46.69 -1.18 -8.57
CA ALA A 231 -46.18 -0.56 -7.36
C ALA A 231 -45.37 0.65 -7.81
N GLU A 232 -45.93 1.83 -7.56
CA GLU A 232 -45.29 3.13 -7.69
C GLU A 232 -44.10 3.22 -6.72
N GLU A 233 -42.88 3.37 -7.24
CA GLU A 233 -41.76 3.98 -6.52
C GLU A 233 -41.03 4.94 -7.47
N ASP A 234 -41.28 6.22 -7.22
CA ASP A 234 -40.58 7.45 -7.56
C ASP A 234 -39.35 7.34 -8.50
N ALA A 235 -39.57 7.62 -9.79
CA ALA A 235 -38.51 7.80 -10.77
C ALA A 235 -37.94 9.24 -10.67
N ALA A 236 -36.85 9.39 -9.93
CA ALA A 236 -36.03 10.60 -9.98
C ALA A 236 -35.24 10.66 -11.31
N GLU A 237 -35.53 11.66 -12.15
CA GLU A 237 -34.77 11.98 -13.36
C GLU A 237 -33.28 12.21 -13.06
N PRO A 238 -32.37 11.96 -14.03
CA PRO A 238 -30.96 12.28 -13.87
C PRO A 238 -30.80 13.81 -13.80
N ARG A 239 -30.54 14.33 -12.60
CA ARG A 239 -30.21 15.75 -12.41
C ARG A 239 -28.99 16.10 -13.24
N ASN A 240 -29.20 16.96 -14.23
CA ASN A 240 -28.15 17.50 -15.09
C ASN A 240 -27.20 18.35 -14.21
N LEU A 241 -25.90 18.06 -14.28
CA LEU A 241 -24.90 18.64 -13.36
C LEU A 241 -24.63 20.13 -13.63
N ASP A 242 -25.16 20.66 -14.74
CA ASP A 242 -24.95 22.03 -15.22
C ASP A 242 -25.96 23.06 -14.66
N ASP A 243 -26.97 22.64 -13.89
CA ASP A 243 -28.01 23.53 -13.34
C ASP A 243 -27.85 23.84 -11.83
N LEU A 244 -26.68 23.54 -11.23
CA LEU A 244 -26.39 23.88 -9.84
C LEU A 244 -26.07 25.37 -9.70
N ARG A 245 -26.90 26.09 -8.95
CA ARG A 245 -26.64 27.49 -8.59
C ARG A 245 -25.65 27.56 -7.42
N PRO A 246 -24.82 28.61 -7.31
CA PRO A 246 -23.83 28.74 -6.24
C PRO A 246 -24.42 28.66 -4.83
N GLU A 247 -25.69 29.05 -4.68
CA GLU A 247 -26.45 29.03 -3.42
C GLU A 247 -26.72 27.60 -2.88
N ASP A 248 -26.71 26.57 -3.75
CA ASP A 248 -27.05 25.19 -3.37
C ASP A 248 -25.85 24.42 -2.77
N VAL A 249 -24.62 24.94 -2.95
CA VAL A 249 -23.38 24.29 -2.50
C VAL A 249 -22.93 24.80 -1.13
N PHE A 250 -23.22 26.06 -0.82
CA PHE A 250 -22.86 26.69 0.45
C PHE A 250 -24.13 27.22 1.11
N GLY A 251 -24.87 26.32 1.77
CA GLY A 251 -26.06 26.67 2.53
C GLY A 251 -25.78 27.78 3.55
N ASN A 252 -26.75 28.67 3.70
CA ASN A 252 -26.75 29.77 4.66
C ASN A 252 -26.88 29.27 6.11
#